data_AF-A0A356WPU0-F1
#
_entry.id   AF-A0A356WPU0-F1
#
_cell.length_a   1.000
_cell.length_b   1.000
_cell.length_c   1.000
_cell.angle_alpha   90.00
_cell.angle_beta   90.00
_cell.angle_gamma   90.00
#
_symmetry.space_group_name_H-M   'P 1'
#
loop_
_entity.id
_entity.type
_entity.pdbx_description
1 polymer ?
#
loop_
_entity_poly.entity_id
_entity_poly.type
_entity_poly.pdbx_seq_one_letter_code
_entity_poly.pdbx_strand_id
1 'polypeptide(L)'
;YIFARFRNWAFSVGTVAALSIDTFAVIGFYSLLWKVMPFSMEIDQTFVAAILTIVGYSINDKVVVFDRFREVHQLYPKRELRALFNDSMNAVLARTINTGLSTILVILCILFLGGDAVRSFVFAMLIGVVVGTVTSLFIASPVAYSIMRTQQEKKQLEPKK
;
A
#
# COMPACT_ATOMS: atom_id res chain seq x y z
N TYR A 1 3.56 -9.91 -10.61
CA TYR A 1 4.25 -10.36 -9.39
C TYR A 1 3.29 -10.88 -8.30
N ILE A 2 2.41 -10.04 -7.73
CA ILE A 2 1.56 -10.41 -6.56
C ILE A 2 0.74 -11.69 -6.78
N PHE A 3 0.08 -11.81 -7.93
CA PHE A 3 -0.69 -13.03 -8.25
C PHE A 3 0.16 -14.30 -8.20
N ALA A 4 1.36 -14.26 -8.78
CA ALA A 4 2.30 -15.38 -8.75
C ALA A 4 2.83 -15.66 -7.33
N ARG A 5 3.12 -14.62 -6.54
CA ARG A 5 3.64 -14.72 -5.16
C ARG A 5 2.63 -15.34 -4.19
N PHE A 6 1.35 -14.96 -4.30
CA PHE A 6 0.32 -15.31 -3.33
C PHE A 6 -0.63 -16.40 -3.77
N ARG A 7 -0.75 -16.66 -5.08
CA ARG A 7 -1.65 -17.67 -5.70
C ARG A 7 -3.14 -17.53 -5.38
N ASN A 8 -3.53 -16.60 -4.50
CA ASN A 8 -4.90 -16.19 -4.25
C ASN A 8 -5.13 -14.81 -4.86
N TRP A 9 -6.10 -14.73 -5.78
CA TRP A 9 -6.48 -13.51 -6.48
C TRP A 9 -6.99 -12.41 -5.55
N ALA A 10 -7.54 -12.74 -4.38
CA ALA A 10 -8.03 -11.74 -3.42
C ALA A 10 -6.93 -10.73 -3.00
N PHE A 11 -5.71 -11.22 -2.78
CA PHE A 11 -4.57 -10.36 -2.45
C PHE A 11 -4.15 -9.49 -3.65
N SER A 12 -4.22 -10.02 -4.87
CA SER A 12 -3.94 -9.23 -6.07
C SER A 12 -4.92 -8.07 -6.23
N VAL A 13 -6.21 -8.31 -6.05
CA VAL A 13 -7.23 -7.26 -6.15
C VAL A 13 -7.06 -6.24 -5.04
N GLY A 14 -6.83 -6.68 -3.80
CA GLY A 14 -6.56 -5.79 -2.67
C GLY A 14 -5.36 -4.89 -2.93
N THR A 15 -4.25 -5.44 -3.44
CA THR A 15 -3.08 -4.64 -3.80
C THR A 15 -3.37 -3.65 -4.91
N VAL A 16 -3.99 -4.09 -6.01
CA VAL A 16 -4.27 -3.21 -7.15
C VAL A 16 -5.20 -2.07 -6.76
N ALA A 17 -6.28 -2.34 -6.02
CA ALA A 17 -7.22 -1.32 -5.55
C ALA A 17 -6.51 -0.25 -4.71
N ALA A 18 -5.65 -0.67 -3.78
CA ALA A 18 -4.89 0.25 -2.95
C ALA A 18 -3.85 1.04 -3.76
N LEU A 19 -3.13 0.41 -4.69
CA LEU A 19 -2.16 1.10 -5.56
C LEU A 19 -2.82 2.13 -6.49
N SER A 20 -4.04 1.86 -6.95
CA SER A 20 -4.81 2.84 -7.70
C SER A 20 -5.06 4.08 -6.84
N ILE A 21 -5.51 3.91 -5.59
CA ILE A 21 -5.70 5.03 -4.66
C ILE A 21 -4.38 5.76 -4.39
N ASP A 22 -3.28 5.05 -4.19
CA ASP A 22 -1.95 5.65 -3.97
C ASP A 22 -1.57 6.56 -5.15
N THR A 23 -1.73 6.06 -6.37
CA THR A 23 -1.39 6.78 -7.61
C THR A 23 -2.30 7.99 -7.83
N PHE A 24 -3.62 7.81 -7.66
CA PHE A 24 -4.58 8.90 -7.78
C PHE A 24 -4.38 9.97 -6.71
N ALA A 25 -4.01 9.59 -5.49
CA ALA A 25 -3.70 10.54 -4.43
C ALA A 25 -2.50 11.41 -4.82
N VAL A 26 -1.39 10.81 -5.28
CA VAL A 26 -0.21 11.58 -5.71
C VAL A 26 -0.56 12.53 -6.84
N ILE A 27 -1.28 12.07 -7.87
CA ILE A 27 -1.72 12.92 -8.99
C ILE A 27 -2.66 14.04 -8.49
N GLY A 28 -3.61 13.72 -7.62
CA GLY A 28 -4.56 14.67 -7.06
C GLY A 28 -3.87 15.76 -6.24
N PHE A 29 -2.95 15.38 -5.35
CA PHE A 29 -2.16 16.35 -4.57
C PHE A 29 -1.25 17.20 -5.45
N TYR A 30 -0.61 16.62 -6.48
CA TYR A 30 0.14 17.38 -7.48
C TYR A 30 -0.74 18.42 -8.17
N SER A 31 -1.92 17.98 -8.64
CA SER A 31 -2.87 18.85 -9.35
C SER A 31 -3.47 19.94 -8.47
N LEU A 32 -3.57 19.73 -7.15
CA LEU A 32 -4.07 20.72 -6.22
C LEU A 32 -2.99 21.72 -5.77
N LEU A 33 -1.76 21.24 -5.56
CA LEU A 33 -0.70 22.01 -4.91
C LEU A 33 0.28 22.67 -5.89
N TRP A 34 0.15 22.44 -7.20
CA TRP A 34 1.06 23.01 -8.20
C TRP A 34 1.18 24.54 -8.17
N LYS A 35 0.13 25.26 -7.75
CA LYS A 35 0.18 26.75 -7.61
C LYS A 35 0.70 27.23 -6.27
N VAL A 36 0.70 26.37 -5.25
CA VAL A 36 0.95 26.78 -3.85
C VAL A 36 2.42 26.59 -3.48
N MET A 37 3.07 25.57 -4.03
CA MET A 37 4.43 25.20 -3.62
C MET A 37 5.50 26.04 -4.33
N PRO A 38 6.65 26.28 -3.67
CA PRO A 38 7.69 27.18 -4.18
C PRO A 38 8.60 26.56 -5.27
N PHE A 39 8.31 25.34 -5.74
CA PHE A 39 9.10 24.61 -6.73
C PHE A 39 8.23 24.15 -7.90
N SER A 40 8.84 23.95 -9.07
CA SER A 40 8.10 23.49 -10.27
C SER A 40 7.54 22.08 -10.06
N MET A 41 6.22 21.95 -10.22
CA MET A 41 5.51 20.67 -10.20
C MET A 41 5.07 20.28 -11.61
N GLU A 42 6.05 20.02 -12.47
CA GLU A 42 5.79 19.53 -13.81
C GLU A 42 5.62 18.02 -13.83
N ILE A 43 4.75 17.55 -14.72
CA ILE A 43 4.61 16.12 -15.04
C ILE A 43 5.67 15.80 -16.09
N ASP A 44 6.88 15.51 -15.62
CA ASP A 44 8.04 15.18 -16.44
C ASP A 44 8.46 13.71 -16.24
N GLN A 45 9.60 13.33 -16.82
CA GLN A 45 10.16 12.00 -16.62
C GLN A 45 10.46 11.71 -15.13
N THR A 46 10.84 12.73 -14.37
CA THR A 46 11.12 12.63 -12.94
C THR A 46 9.85 12.28 -12.16
N PHE A 47 8.72 12.88 -12.49
CA PHE A 47 7.42 12.54 -11.91
C PHE A 47 7.04 11.08 -12.18
N VAL A 48 7.20 10.61 -13.42
CA VAL A 48 6.93 9.20 -13.78
C VAL A 48 7.82 8.25 -12.98
N ALA A 49 9.10 8.58 -12.82
CA ALA A 49 10.02 7.81 -11.98
C ALA A 49 9.58 7.78 -10.51
N ALA A 50 9.05 8.89 -9.99
CA ALA A 50 8.53 8.96 -8.63
C ALA A 50 7.33 8.01 -8.45
N ILE A 51 6.36 8.04 -9.35
CA ILE A 51 5.20 7.14 -9.31
C ILE A 51 5.64 5.67 -9.32
N LEU A 52 6.56 5.30 -10.22
CA LEU A 52 7.07 3.92 -10.30
C LEU A 52 7.75 3.49 -8.98
N THR A 53 8.50 4.41 -8.37
CA THR A 53 9.18 4.18 -7.08
C THR A 53 8.17 4.01 -5.96
N ILE A 54 7.12 4.84 -5.92
CA ILE A 54 6.03 4.76 -4.93
C ILE A 54 5.29 3.44 -5.06
N VAL A 55 4.99 2.99 -6.29
CA VAL A 55 4.34 1.70 -6.51
C VAL A 55 5.21 0.57 -5.97
N GLY A 56 6.51 0.57 -6.25
CA GLY A 56 7.45 -0.42 -5.73
C GLY A 56 7.52 -0.42 -4.19
N TYR A 57 7.66 0.75 -3.59
CA TYR A 57 7.68 0.94 -2.14
C TYR A 57 6.38 0.48 -1.48
N SER A 58 5.24 0.95 -1.99
CA SER A 58 3.92 0.69 -1.44
C SER A 58 3.48 -0.78 -1.57
N ILE A 59 3.99 -1.49 -2.58
CA ILE A 59 3.82 -2.94 -2.70
C ILE A 59 4.47 -3.69 -1.53
N ASN A 60 5.64 -3.24 -1.06
CA ASN A 60 6.38 -3.93 0.01
C ASN A 60 5.54 -4.04 1.29
N ASP A 61 4.92 -2.93 1.72
CA ASP A 61 4.08 -2.92 2.92
C ASP A 61 2.89 -3.87 2.80
N LYS A 62 2.25 -3.89 1.62
CA LYS A 62 1.12 -4.78 1.33
C LYS A 62 1.53 -6.26 1.38
N VAL A 63 2.70 -6.60 0.82
CA VAL A 63 3.27 -7.96 0.85
C VAL A 63 3.49 -8.42 2.29
N VAL A 64 4.07 -7.56 3.14
CA VAL A 64 4.34 -7.89 4.55
C VAL A 64 3.06 -8.19 5.32
N VAL A 65 2.00 -7.39 5.14
CA VAL A 65 0.70 -7.62 5.78
C VAL A 65 0.08 -8.94 5.31
N PHE A 66 0.10 -9.22 4.01
CA PHE A 66 -0.48 -10.44 3.44
C PHE A 66 0.31 -11.69 3.78
N ASP A 67 1.63 -11.61 3.84
CA ASP A 67 2.46 -12.71 4.30
C ASP A 67 2.17 -13.02 5.77
N ARG A 68 2.01 -11.99 6.62
CA ARG A 68 1.62 -12.21 8.02
C ARG A 68 0.25 -12.84 8.13
N PHE A 69 -0.73 -12.38 7.35
CA PHE A 69 -2.05 -13.01 7.30
C PHE A 69 -1.98 -14.48 6.92
N ARG A 70 -1.18 -14.83 5.90
CA ARG A 70 -1.01 -16.23 5.51
C ARG A 70 -0.39 -17.08 6.61
N GLU A 71 0.60 -16.56 7.31
CA GLU A 71 1.24 -17.22 8.43
C GLU A 71 0.24 -17.48 9.57
N VAL A 72 -0.49 -16.44 10.01
CA VAL A 72 -1.47 -16.57 11.11
C VAL A 72 -2.64 -17.47 10.70
N HIS A 73 -3.10 -17.42 9.44
CA HIS A 73 -4.15 -18.30 8.92
C HIS A 73 -3.70 -19.78 8.87
N GLN A 74 -2.43 -20.05 8.55
CA GLN A 74 -1.88 -21.41 8.59
C GLN A 74 -1.79 -21.96 10.01
N LEU A 75 -1.41 -21.12 10.98
CA LEU A 75 -1.33 -21.52 12.40
C LEU A 75 -2.72 -21.71 13.03
N TYR A 76 -3.71 -20.92 12.62
CA TYR A 76 -5.05 -20.90 13.21
C TYR A 76 -6.18 -21.00 12.16
N PRO A 77 -6.27 -22.12 11.41
CA PRO A 77 -7.18 -22.23 10.25
C PRO A 77 -8.67 -22.20 10.61
N LYS A 78 -9.03 -22.45 11.87
CA LYS A 78 -10.43 -22.46 12.35
C LYS A 78 -10.89 -21.11 12.91
N ARG A 79 -10.00 -20.12 13.03
CA ARG A 79 -10.37 -18.78 13.53
C ARG A 79 -11.12 -17.98 12.47
N GLU A 80 -11.94 -17.04 12.93
CA GLU A 80 -12.66 -16.11 12.06
C GLU A 80 -11.69 -15.29 11.20
N LEU A 81 -11.98 -15.17 9.90
CA LEU A 81 -11.16 -14.38 8.96
C LEU A 81 -10.90 -12.95 9.45
N ARG A 82 -11.91 -12.31 10.05
CA ARG A 82 -11.79 -10.94 10.56
C ARG A 82 -10.75 -10.85 11.68
N ALA A 83 -10.77 -11.78 12.61
CA ALA A 83 -9.79 -11.86 13.69
C ALA A 83 -8.38 -12.10 13.13
N LEU A 84 -8.25 -12.99 12.15
CA LEU A 84 -6.97 -13.28 11.49
C LEU A 84 -6.36 -12.03 10.81
N PHE A 85 -7.17 -11.26 10.07
CA PHE A 85 -6.70 -10.00 9.46
C PHE A 85 -6.31 -8.98 10.52
N ASN A 86 -7.12 -8.80 11.56
CA ASN A 86 -6.85 -7.87 12.65
C ASN A 86 -5.54 -8.21 13.40
N ASP A 87 -5.35 -9.48 13.77
CA ASP A 87 -4.13 -9.94 14.44
C ASP A 87 -2.89 -9.72 13.56
N SER A 88 -3.04 -9.96 12.25
CA SER A 88 -1.95 -9.81 11.28
C SER A 88 -1.56 -8.36 11.06
N MET A 89 -2.54 -7.46 10.95
CA MET A 89 -2.31 -6.02 10.81
C MET A 89 -1.62 -5.45 12.06
N ASN A 90 -2.08 -5.82 13.26
CA ASN A 90 -1.48 -5.37 14.51
C ASN A 90 -0.04 -5.87 14.68
N ALA A 91 0.25 -7.11 14.25
CA ALA A 91 1.60 -7.68 14.33
C ALA A 91 2.63 -6.97 13.45
N VAL A 92 2.22 -6.36 12.33
CA VAL A 92 3.13 -5.69 11.40
C VAL A 92 3.13 -4.17 11.53
N LEU A 93 2.16 -3.60 12.24
CA LEU A 93 1.96 -2.15 12.38
C LEU A 93 3.23 -1.40 12.81
N ALA A 94 3.89 -1.87 13.87
CA ALA A 94 5.11 -1.24 14.37
C ALA A 94 6.23 -1.22 13.32
N ARG A 95 6.38 -2.31 12.55
CA ARG A 95 7.36 -2.39 11.46
C ARG A 95 7.04 -1.38 10.37
N THR A 96 5.80 -1.38 9.88
CA THR A 96 5.33 -0.49 8.80
C THR A 96 5.48 0.98 9.17
N ILE A 97 5.15 1.34 10.41
CA ILE A 97 5.33 2.71 10.90
C ILE A 97 6.82 3.07 10.93
N ASN A 98 7.68 2.19 11.44
CA ASN A 98 9.11 2.47 11.52
C ASN A 98 9.77 2.62 10.14
N THR A 99 9.40 1.77 9.17
CA THR A 99 9.88 1.89 7.78
C THR A 99 9.35 3.14 7.10
N GLY A 100 8.09 3.50 7.33
CA GLY A 100 7.50 4.76 6.87
C GLY A 100 8.22 5.98 7.43
N LEU A 101 8.36 6.06 8.76
CA LEU A 101 8.98 7.20 9.44
C LEU A 101 10.45 7.40 9.04
N SER A 102 11.23 6.32 8.98
CA SER A 102 12.63 6.40 8.54
C SER A 102 12.76 6.91 7.11
N THR A 103 11.86 6.48 6.21
CA THR A 103 11.81 6.98 4.83
C THR A 103 11.41 8.45 4.78
N ILE A 104 10.38 8.84 5.55
CA ILE A 104 9.90 10.22 5.65
C ILE A 104 11.01 11.14 6.15
N LEU A 105 11.79 10.72 7.15
CA LEU A 105 12.91 11.52 7.68
C LEU A 105 13.90 11.88 6.57
N VAL A 106 14.34 10.90 5.77
CA VAL A 106 15.25 11.13 4.64
C VAL A 106 14.62 12.04 3.60
N ILE A 107 13.35 11.80 3.25
CA ILE A 107 12.60 12.63 2.31
C ILE A 107 12.51 14.08 2.78
N LEU A 108 12.24 14.33 4.07
CA LEU A 108 12.18 15.68 4.63
C LEU A 108 13.52 16.40 4.53
N CYS A 109 14.62 15.72 4.85
CA CYS A 109 15.96 16.28 4.67
C CYS A 109 16.20 16.72 3.22
N ILE A 110 15.83 15.89 2.24
CA ILE A 110 15.99 16.22 0.81
C ILE A 110 15.01 17.32 0.38
N LEU A 111 13.80 17.36 0.94
CA LEU A 111 12.82 18.40 0.59
C LEU A 111 13.30 19.80 0.98
N PHE A 112 13.91 19.95 2.16
CA PHE A 112 14.44 21.23 2.63
C PHE A 112 15.81 21.57 2.01
N LEU A 113 16.71 20.59 1.90
CA LEU A 113 18.11 20.82 1.51
C LEU A 113 18.40 20.55 0.03
N GLY A 114 17.49 19.88 -0.69
CA GLY A 114 17.66 19.52 -2.09
C GLY A 114 17.34 20.66 -3.06
N GLY A 115 17.75 20.49 -4.33
CA GLY A 115 17.44 21.43 -5.42
C GLY A 115 16.07 21.17 -6.06
N ASP A 116 15.60 22.10 -6.90
CA ASP A 116 14.22 22.11 -7.39
C ASP A 116 13.84 20.87 -8.21
N ALA A 117 14.76 20.34 -9.02
CA ALA A 117 14.52 19.11 -9.79
C ALA A 117 14.29 17.87 -8.90
N VAL A 118 14.89 17.82 -7.71
CA VAL A 118 14.73 16.70 -6.76
C VAL A 118 13.56 16.94 -5.81
N ARG A 119 13.25 18.20 -5.49
CA ARG A 119 12.14 18.57 -4.59
C ARG A 119 10.80 18.07 -5.09
N SER A 120 10.51 18.21 -6.37
CA SER A 120 9.28 17.66 -6.97
C SER A 120 9.24 16.13 -6.75
N PHE A 121 10.28 15.42 -7.15
CA PHE A 121 10.39 13.97 -6.95
C PHE A 121 10.13 13.52 -5.50
N VAL A 122 10.84 14.14 -4.54
CA VAL A 122 10.70 13.74 -3.14
C VAL A 122 9.37 14.17 -2.54
N PHE A 123 8.74 15.21 -3.07
CA PHE A 123 7.38 15.60 -2.70
C PHE A 123 6.35 14.56 -3.15
N ALA A 124 6.44 14.05 -4.37
CA ALA A 124 5.64 12.91 -4.81
C ALA A 124 5.85 11.70 -3.90
N MET A 125 7.12 11.37 -3.63
CA MET A 125 7.48 10.27 -2.72
C MET A 125 6.90 10.45 -1.33
N LEU A 126 6.91 11.66 -0.77
CA LEU A 126 6.34 11.96 0.55
C LEU A 126 4.86 11.59 0.61
N ILE A 127 4.09 12.07 -0.36
CA ILE A 127 2.66 11.77 -0.46
C ILE A 127 2.47 10.26 -0.64
N GLY A 128 3.23 9.65 -1.56
CA GLY A 128 3.13 8.22 -1.86
C GLY A 128 3.45 7.32 -0.67
N VAL A 129 4.46 7.64 0.13
CA VAL A 129 4.82 6.88 1.34
C VAL A 129 3.70 6.99 2.37
N VAL A 130 3.23 8.21 2.66
CA VAL A 130 2.16 8.43 3.64
C VAL A 130 0.87 7.72 3.24
N VAL A 131 0.43 7.92 2.01
CA VAL A 131 -0.80 7.29 1.50
C VAL A 131 -0.62 5.78 1.39
N GLY A 132 0.50 5.31 0.84
CA GLY A 132 0.78 3.88 0.66
C GLY A 132 0.80 3.10 1.97
N THR A 133 1.38 3.69 3.02
CA THR A 133 1.36 3.10 4.37
C THR A 133 -0.08 2.97 4.89
N VAL A 134 -0.90 4.02 4.74
CA VAL A 134 -2.32 3.97 5.15
C VAL A 134 -3.11 2.97 4.32
N THR A 135 -3.01 3.00 3.00
CA THR A 135 -3.81 2.12 2.12
C THR A 135 -3.41 0.65 2.25
N SER A 136 -2.17 0.34 2.64
CA SER A 136 -1.76 -1.05 2.91
C SER A 136 -2.59 -1.71 4.02
N LEU A 137 -2.86 -0.97 5.09
CA LEU A 137 -3.62 -1.45 6.24
C LEU A 137 -5.12 -1.26 6.04
N PHE A 138 -5.56 -0.08 5.58
CA PHE A 138 -6.96 0.31 5.60
C PHE A 138 -7.71 0.07 4.29
N ILE A 139 -7.02 -0.24 3.19
CA ILE A 139 -7.67 -0.57 1.91
C ILE A 139 -7.34 -1.99 1.47
N ALA A 140 -6.05 -2.33 1.35
CA ALA A 140 -5.64 -3.61 0.78
C ALA A 140 -6.15 -4.79 1.62
N SER A 141 -6.08 -4.69 2.95
CA SER A 141 -6.54 -5.74 3.86
C SER A 141 -8.07 -5.91 3.89
N PRO A 142 -8.90 -4.84 4.04
CA PRO A 142 -10.35 -4.96 3.96
C PRO A 142 -10.86 -5.45 2.59
N VAL A 143 -10.25 -5.01 1.50
CA VAL A 143 -10.61 -5.48 0.14
C VAL A 143 -10.27 -6.96 -0.04
N ALA A 144 -9.09 -7.40 0.42
CA ALA A 144 -8.74 -8.82 0.40
C ALA A 144 -9.71 -9.63 1.28
N TYR A 145 -10.05 -9.15 2.47
CA TYR A 145 -11.00 -9.77 3.38
C TYR A 145 -12.39 -9.94 2.75
N SER A 146 -12.95 -8.90 2.12
CA SER A 146 -14.31 -8.97 1.55
C SER A 146 -14.41 -10.01 0.41
N ILE A 147 -13.37 -10.09 -0.42
CA ILE A 147 -13.29 -11.09 -1.49
C ILE A 147 -13.14 -12.49 -0.90
N MET A 148 -12.26 -12.68 0.09
CA MET A 148 -12.06 -13.98 0.74
C MET A 148 -13.30 -14.47 1.49
N ARG A 149 -14.04 -13.56 2.15
CA ARG A 149 -15.30 -13.87 2.81
C ARG A 149 -16.33 -14.41 1.82
N THR A 150 -16.51 -13.71 0.70
CA THR A 150 -17.40 -14.13 -0.39
C THR A 150 -17.00 -15.50 -0.96
N GLN A 151 -15.70 -15.77 -1.10
CA GLN A 151 -15.22 -17.09 -1.55
C GLN A 151 -15.53 -18.20 -0.52
N GLN A 152 -15.42 -17.91 0.77
CA GLN A 152 -15.72 -18.87 1.84
C GLN A 152 -17.22 -19.17 1.92
N GLU A 153 -18.07 -18.15 1.78
CA GLU A 153 -19.54 -18.30 1.71
C GLU A 153 -19.95 -19.19 0.53
N LYS A 154 -19.40 -18.95 -0.67
CA LYS A 154 -19.67 -19.79 -1.85
C LYS A 154 -19.31 -21.27 -1.65
N LYS A 155 -18.16 -21.54 -1.02
CA LYS A 155 -17.74 -22.93 -0.72
C LYS A 155 -18.63 -23.65 0.29
N GLN A 156 -19.30 -22.92 1.18
CA GLN A 156 -20.23 -23.52 2.15
C GLN A 156 -21.60 -23.84 1.52
N LEU A 157 -21.97 -23.11 0.46
CA LEU A 157 -23.22 -23.30 -0.28
C LEU A 157 -23.14 -24.41 -1.32
N GLU A 158 -21.93 -24.82 -1.74
CA GLU A 158 -21.74 -25.97 -2.62
C GLU A 158 -22.01 -27.27 -1.86
N PRO A 159 -22.94 -28.14 -2.33
CA PRO A 159 -23.22 -29.41 -1.67
C PRO A 159 -21.95 -30.26 -1.67
N LYS A 160 -21.56 -30.77 -0.50
CA LYS A 160 -20.48 -31.76 -0.38
C LYS A 160 -20.87 -32.98 -1.24
N LYS A 161 -20.17 -33.17 -2.35
CA LYS A 161 -20.23 -34.41 -3.14
C LYS A 161 -19.57 -35.56 -2.39
#